data_AF-A0A1Q7ZSN0-F1
#
_entry.id   AF-A0A1Q7ZSN0-F1
#
_cell.length_a   1.000
_cell.length_b   1.000
_cell.length_c   1.000
_cell.angle_alpha   90.00
_cell.angle_beta   90.00
_cell.angle_gamma   90.00
#
_symmetry.space_group_name_H-M   'P 1'
#
loop_
_entity.id
_entity.type
_entity.pdbx_description
1 polymer ?
#
loop_
_entity_poly.entity_id
_entity_poly.type
_entity_poly.pdbx_seq_one_letter_code
_entity_poly.pdbx_strand_id
1 'polypeptide(L)'
;MFKSIRNLVSSLKERFFSEPLKLFDAVVLIVMAGLGLGMEISNVLGRHPSPEATIHLTLAVLALMGLHFCIERFSVMNRMERRTAFLDLAGVKPIPKAIQCEIEELMKFRHALRKLESQTQQTNEEFGDIAVGILKEHTRQLRGLSEGRLNVPREWKIISYQKLMNHYKDRFDAVSEDDLNYWASPASDAEEYLEIAEGSYRQHHTQLTRIFVLNLTDLKLKPSSIIRVLRRQEQAGIGWAVAIREVLPYEVKHREIPLDFVLHNGNKAVSLSRKRDRRYETIFATDNAEGLRLYQQTYKDIIPACWLVNQRYIDNYMGALPDRARDENDIKQLAQERNKKLDGLTEIETPDGVFMLVVTKPEETAAKVKKLVKIADDYFRPTRRKVTYPAVLRKVS
;
A
#
# COMPACT_ATOMS: atom_id res chain seq x y z
N MET A 1 -28.51 29.33 1.64
CA MET A 1 -28.23 29.85 0.28
C MET A 1 -27.54 31.21 0.31
N PHE A 2 -28.15 32.26 0.88
CA PHE A 2 -27.55 33.62 0.95
C PHE A 2 -26.18 33.71 1.65
N LYS A 3 -25.94 32.90 2.69
CA LYS A 3 -24.64 32.81 3.37
C LYS A 3 -23.53 32.24 2.45
N SER A 4 -23.88 31.27 1.59
CA SER A 4 -22.96 30.70 0.60
C SER A 4 -22.65 31.69 -0.53
N ILE A 5 -23.65 32.46 -0.96
CA ILE A 5 -23.49 33.54 -1.96
C ILE A 5 -22.58 34.64 -1.40
N ARG A 6 -22.78 35.07 -0.15
CA ARG A 6 -21.91 36.06 0.50
C ARG A 6 -20.45 35.60 0.60
N ASN A 7 -20.23 34.33 0.98
CA ASN A 7 -18.88 33.77 1.06
C ASN A 7 -18.23 33.65 -0.33
N LEU A 8 -19.00 33.29 -1.35
CA LEU A 8 -18.57 33.26 -2.74
C LEU A 8 -18.17 34.66 -3.24
N VAL A 9 -19.00 35.68 -2.99
CA VAL A 9 -18.72 37.07 -3.36
C VAL A 9 -17.45 37.58 -2.67
N SER A 10 -17.22 37.24 -1.40
CA SER A 10 -15.97 37.59 -0.72
C SER A 10 -14.75 36.91 -1.34
N SER A 11 -14.87 35.64 -1.73
CA SER A 11 -13.79 34.87 -2.35
C SER A 11 -13.49 35.31 -3.79
N LEU A 12 -14.52 35.70 -4.54
CA LEU A 12 -14.40 36.32 -5.87
C LEU A 12 -13.75 37.70 -5.77
N LYS A 13 -14.12 38.49 -4.76
CA LYS A 13 -13.54 39.82 -4.51
C LYS A 13 -12.04 39.69 -4.22
N GLU A 14 -11.63 38.83 -3.28
CA GLU A 14 -10.20 38.60 -2.98
C GLU A 14 -9.40 38.19 -4.21
N ARG A 15 -9.93 37.27 -5.02
CA ARG A 15 -9.25 36.74 -6.21
C ARG A 15 -9.22 37.71 -7.39
N PHE A 16 -10.24 38.54 -7.56
CA PHE A 16 -10.27 39.56 -8.61
C PHE A 16 -9.17 40.60 -8.40
N PHE A 17 -8.85 40.94 -7.16
CA PHE A 17 -7.76 41.87 -6.84
C PHE A 17 -6.36 41.23 -6.99
N SER A 18 -6.23 39.91 -6.83
CA SER A 18 -4.94 39.22 -6.96
C SER A 18 -4.60 38.81 -8.40
N GLU A 19 -5.58 38.35 -9.19
CA GLU A 19 -5.35 37.83 -10.55
C GLU A 19 -6.48 38.19 -11.54
N PRO A 20 -6.64 39.48 -11.91
CA PRO A 20 -7.81 39.96 -12.64
C PRO A 20 -7.99 39.35 -14.04
N LEU A 21 -6.90 39.05 -14.74
CA LEU A 21 -6.93 38.53 -16.13
C LEU A 21 -7.46 37.09 -16.23
N LYS A 22 -7.23 36.24 -15.21
CA LYS A 22 -7.66 34.84 -15.22
C LYS A 22 -9.13 34.65 -14.84
N LEU A 23 -9.75 35.70 -14.29
CA LEU A 23 -11.13 35.70 -13.81
C LEU A 23 -12.08 36.50 -14.69
N PHE A 24 -11.54 37.20 -15.70
CA PHE A 24 -12.31 38.08 -16.57
C PHE A 24 -13.52 37.35 -17.19
N ASP A 25 -13.30 36.19 -17.81
CA ASP A 25 -14.37 35.41 -18.46
C ASP A 25 -15.45 34.94 -17.47
N ALA A 26 -15.05 34.53 -16.26
CA ALA A 26 -15.98 34.07 -15.23
C ALA A 26 -16.81 35.22 -14.64
N VAL A 27 -16.19 36.39 -14.43
CA VAL A 27 -16.85 37.60 -13.95
C VAL A 27 -17.82 38.14 -15.00
N VAL A 28 -17.40 38.17 -16.26
CA VAL A 28 -18.26 38.56 -17.40
C VAL A 28 -19.47 37.64 -17.51
N LEU A 29 -19.29 36.32 -17.40
CA LEU A 29 -20.39 35.36 -17.41
C LEU A 29 -21.37 35.55 -16.25
N ILE A 30 -20.87 35.83 -15.04
CA ILE A 30 -21.73 36.09 -13.87
C ILE A 30 -22.52 37.40 -14.04
N VAL A 31 -21.88 38.45 -14.58
CA VAL A 31 -22.54 39.75 -14.85
C VAL A 31 -23.60 39.61 -15.95
N MET A 32 -23.29 38.91 -17.04
CA MET A 32 -24.22 38.62 -18.14
C MET A 32 -25.43 37.83 -17.64
N ALA A 33 -25.20 36.81 -16.81
CA ALA A 33 -26.28 36.03 -16.21
C ALA A 33 -27.13 36.85 -15.23
N GLY A 34 -26.52 37.72 -14.43
CA GLY A 34 -27.23 38.63 -13.52
C GLY A 34 -28.08 39.67 -14.24
N LEU A 35 -27.56 40.24 -15.33
CA LEU A 35 -28.30 41.18 -16.19
C LEU A 35 -29.47 40.50 -16.88
N GLY A 36 -29.27 39.30 -17.44
CA GLY A 36 -30.36 38.51 -18.04
C GLY A 36 -31.46 38.16 -17.03
N LEU A 37 -31.09 37.81 -15.80
CA LEU A 37 -32.05 37.55 -14.73
C LEU A 37 -32.82 38.80 -14.32
N GLY A 38 -32.14 39.95 -14.22
CA GLY A 38 -32.75 41.23 -13.87
C GLY A 38 -33.73 41.73 -14.92
N MET A 39 -33.40 41.57 -16.21
CA MET A 39 -34.30 41.90 -17.32
C MET A 39 -35.57 41.05 -17.28
N GLU A 40 -35.46 39.75 -16.98
CA GLU A 40 -36.66 38.90 -16.93
C GLU A 40 -37.51 39.06 -15.69
N ILE A 41 -36.90 39.32 -14.53
CA ILE A 41 -37.67 39.69 -13.33
C ILE A 41 -38.43 41.00 -13.56
N SER A 42 -37.81 41.97 -14.24
CA SER A 42 -38.46 43.23 -14.62
C SER A 42 -39.62 43.03 -15.60
N ASN A 43 -39.51 42.08 -16.54
CA ASN A 43 -40.58 41.75 -17.48
C ASN A 43 -41.76 41.03 -16.81
N VAL A 44 -41.47 40.12 -15.87
CA VAL A 44 -42.48 39.34 -15.14
C VAL A 44 -43.25 40.20 -14.13
N LEU A 45 -42.60 41.17 -13.48
CA LEU A 45 -43.26 42.08 -12.52
C LEU A 45 -44.22 43.09 -13.20
N GLY A 46 -44.20 43.21 -14.52
CA GLY A 46 -45.01 44.18 -15.28
C GLY A 46 -46.24 43.62 -16.01
N ARG A 47 -46.49 42.30 -16.02
CA ARG A 47 -47.58 41.70 -16.84
C ARG A 47 -48.34 40.57 -16.13
N HIS A 48 -49.64 40.48 -16.40
CA HIS A 48 -50.50 39.36 -15.98
C HIS A 48 -50.05 38.04 -16.64
N PRO A 49 -50.26 36.88 -15.97
CA PRO A 49 -49.71 35.59 -16.42
C PRO A 49 -50.32 35.18 -17.77
N SER A 50 -49.51 35.25 -18.83
CA SER A 50 -49.78 34.67 -20.13
C SER A 50 -48.93 33.39 -20.33
N PRO A 51 -49.22 32.54 -21.34
CA PRO A 51 -48.38 31.38 -21.66
C PRO A 51 -46.91 31.72 -21.94
N GLU A 52 -46.62 32.95 -22.38
CA GLU A 52 -45.26 33.45 -22.57
C GLU A 52 -44.52 33.63 -21.23
N ALA A 53 -45.23 34.01 -20.15
CA ALA A 53 -44.66 34.16 -18.81
C ALA A 53 -44.08 32.83 -18.27
N THR A 54 -44.67 31.70 -18.66
CA THR A 54 -44.17 30.36 -18.30
C THR A 54 -42.86 30.03 -18.99
N ILE A 55 -42.66 30.50 -20.24
CA ILE A 55 -41.42 30.32 -20.99
C ILE A 55 -40.31 31.18 -20.37
N HIS A 56 -40.60 32.43 -20.03
CA HIS A 56 -39.66 33.33 -19.36
C HIS A 56 -39.28 32.83 -17.95
N LEU A 57 -40.24 32.28 -17.20
CA LEU A 57 -39.97 31.66 -15.89
C LEU A 57 -39.04 30.43 -16.02
N THR A 58 -39.25 29.61 -17.05
CA THR A 58 -38.42 28.42 -17.31
C THR A 58 -36.99 28.81 -17.70
N LEU A 59 -36.83 29.85 -18.52
CA LEU A 59 -35.53 30.42 -18.87
C LEU A 59 -34.81 31.02 -17.66
N ALA A 60 -35.52 31.71 -16.77
CA ALA A 60 -34.97 32.24 -15.53
C ALA A 60 -34.50 31.13 -14.57
N VAL A 61 -35.25 30.03 -14.47
CA VAL A 61 -34.86 28.85 -13.68
C VAL A 61 -33.63 28.16 -14.29
N LEU A 62 -33.57 28.01 -15.61
CA LEU A 62 -32.40 27.46 -16.31
C LEU A 62 -31.16 28.34 -16.12
N ALA A 63 -31.30 29.65 -16.18
CA ALA A 63 -30.22 30.61 -15.91
C ALA A 63 -29.74 30.52 -14.45
N LEU A 64 -30.65 30.40 -13.49
CA LEU A 64 -30.32 30.20 -12.07
C LEU A 64 -29.61 28.85 -11.82
N MET A 65 -30.04 27.79 -12.50
CA MET A 65 -29.38 26.48 -12.43
C MET A 65 -27.99 26.53 -13.06
N GLY A 66 -27.83 27.17 -14.22
CA GLY A 66 -26.53 27.40 -14.85
C GLY A 66 -25.59 28.20 -13.94
N LEU A 67 -26.08 29.27 -13.32
CA LEU A 67 -25.35 30.06 -12.34
C LEU A 67 -24.95 29.20 -11.12
N HIS A 68 -25.86 28.37 -10.61
CA HIS A 68 -25.61 27.46 -9.50
C HIS A 68 -24.51 26.44 -9.83
N PHE A 69 -24.55 25.82 -11.02
CA PHE A 69 -23.52 24.90 -11.49
C PHE A 69 -22.17 25.58 -11.70
N CYS A 70 -22.14 26.79 -12.25
CA CYS A 70 -20.91 27.58 -12.39
C CYS A 70 -20.31 27.95 -11.02
N ILE A 71 -21.16 28.33 -10.06
CA ILE A 71 -20.77 28.66 -8.68
C ILE A 71 -20.24 27.43 -7.93
N GLU A 72 -20.89 26.27 -8.06
CA GLU A 72 -20.41 25.02 -7.48
C GLU A 72 -19.10 24.58 -8.12
N ARG A 73 -18.99 24.61 -9.45
CA ARG A 73 -17.76 24.27 -10.17
C ARG A 73 -16.61 25.19 -9.76
N PHE A 74 -16.86 26.49 -9.65
CA PHE A 74 -15.89 27.46 -9.16
C PHE A 74 -15.52 27.21 -7.69
N SER A 75 -16.49 26.87 -6.83
CA SER A 75 -16.24 26.56 -5.42
C SER A 75 -15.48 25.25 -5.21
N VAL A 76 -15.66 24.27 -6.09
CA VAL A 76 -14.93 22.99 -6.11
C VAL A 76 -13.52 23.21 -6.66
N MET A 77 -13.37 23.94 -7.77
CA MET A 77 -12.07 24.33 -8.30
C MET A 77 -11.28 25.17 -7.30
N ASN A 78 -11.88 26.18 -6.67
CA ASN A 78 -11.21 27.02 -5.66
C ASN A 78 -10.86 26.21 -4.40
N ARG A 79 -11.68 25.22 -4.00
CA ARG A 79 -11.31 24.27 -2.93
C ARG A 79 -10.18 23.33 -3.34
N MET A 80 -10.14 22.88 -4.59
CA MET A 80 -9.05 22.07 -5.12
C MET A 80 -7.77 22.89 -5.27
N GLU A 81 -7.86 24.13 -5.75
CA GLU A 81 -6.74 25.07 -5.91
C GLU A 81 -6.19 25.54 -4.56
N ARG A 82 -7.06 25.77 -3.56
CA ARG A 82 -6.59 26.00 -2.17
C ARG A 82 -5.97 24.75 -1.56
N ARG A 83 -6.39 23.54 -1.95
CA ARG A 83 -5.78 22.28 -1.51
C ARG A 83 -4.48 21.97 -2.25
N THR A 84 -4.31 22.40 -3.49
CA THR A 84 -3.02 22.37 -4.19
C THR A 84 -2.09 23.49 -3.72
N ALA A 85 -2.62 24.68 -3.38
CA ALA A 85 -1.85 25.73 -2.72
C ALA A 85 -1.48 25.37 -1.26
N PHE A 86 -2.26 24.49 -0.61
CA PHE A 86 -1.89 23.88 0.66
C PHE A 86 -0.70 22.90 0.50
N LEU A 87 -0.54 22.28 -0.69
CA LEU A 87 0.67 21.51 -1.02
C LEU A 87 1.88 22.44 -1.25
N ASP A 88 1.69 23.67 -1.74
CA ASP A 88 2.75 24.69 -1.83
C ASP A 88 3.11 25.31 -0.46
N LEU A 89 2.13 25.49 0.44
CA LEU A 89 2.34 26.07 1.78
C LEU A 89 2.91 25.08 2.82
N ALA A 90 2.83 23.77 2.56
CA ALA A 90 3.35 22.73 3.45
C ALA A 90 4.84 22.41 3.26
N GLY A 91 5.56 23.12 2.38
CA GLY A 91 7.01 22.96 2.21
C GLY A 91 7.43 21.62 1.59
N VAL A 92 6.50 20.88 0.97
CA VAL A 92 6.81 19.66 0.23
C VAL A 92 7.43 20.07 -1.10
N LYS A 93 8.64 19.55 -1.37
CA LYS A 93 9.31 19.66 -2.68
C LYS A 93 8.30 19.37 -3.81
N PRO A 94 8.43 20.04 -4.98
CA PRO A 94 7.48 19.88 -6.08
C PRO A 94 7.23 18.40 -6.36
N ILE A 95 5.95 18.04 -6.47
CA ILE A 95 5.50 16.70 -6.87
C ILE A 95 6.38 16.27 -8.04
N PRO A 96 7.13 15.15 -7.92
CA PRO A 96 8.01 14.70 -8.99
C PRO A 96 7.26 14.67 -10.32
N LYS A 97 7.82 15.28 -11.37
CA LYS A 97 7.15 15.42 -12.68
C LYS A 97 6.56 14.11 -13.21
N ALA A 98 7.18 12.98 -12.91
CA ALA A 98 6.66 11.65 -13.26
C ALA A 98 5.29 11.33 -12.64
N ILE A 99 5.10 11.65 -11.35
CA ILE A 99 3.84 11.47 -10.63
C ILE A 99 2.80 12.48 -11.14
N GLN A 100 3.23 13.71 -11.46
CA GLN A 100 2.36 14.73 -12.03
C GLN A 100 1.83 14.31 -13.42
N CYS A 101 2.67 13.77 -14.29
CA CYS A 101 2.26 13.23 -15.59
C CYS A 101 1.26 12.07 -15.44
N GLU A 102 1.50 11.11 -14.53
CA GLU A 102 0.55 10.02 -14.28
C GLU A 102 -0.80 10.53 -13.74
N ILE A 103 -0.79 11.52 -12.84
CA ILE A 103 -2.01 12.15 -12.33
C ILE A 103 -2.77 12.86 -13.46
N GLU A 104 -2.07 13.61 -14.33
CA GLU A 104 -2.67 14.30 -15.47
C GLU A 104 -3.25 13.34 -16.51
N GLU A 105 -2.57 12.23 -16.81
CA GLU A 105 -3.11 11.17 -17.68
C GLU A 105 -4.36 10.53 -17.09
N LEU A 106 -4.34 10.19 -15.79
CA LEU A 106 -5.51 9.65 -15.10
C LEU A 106 -6.68 10.64 -15.08
N MET A 107 -6.41 11.95 -14.98
CA MET A 107 -7.45 12.98 -15.07
C MET A 107 -8.03 13.13 -16.49
N LYS A 108 -7.19 13.10 -17.54
CA LYS A 108 -7.65 13.09 -18.93
C LYS A 108 -8.51 11.87 -19.22
N PHE A 109 -8.07 10.70 -18.76
CA PHE A 109 -8.82 9.45 -18.86
C PHE A 109 -10.17 9.51 -18.15
N ARG A 110 -10.22 10.08 -16.93
CA ARG A 110 -11.47 10.31 -16.18
C ARG A 110 -12.44 11.23 -16.92
N HIS A 111 -11.95 12.30 -17.55
CA HIS A 111 -12.80 13.22 -18.31
C HIS A 111 -13.35 12.54 -19.57
N ALA A 112 -12.52 11.78 -20.28
CA ALA A 112 -12.93 10.98 -21.43
C ALA A 112 -13.98 9.93 -21.05
N LEU A 113 -13.78 9.22 -19.94
CA LEU A 113 -14.74 8.24 -19.43
C LEU A 113 -16.09 8.84 -19.04
N ARG A 114 -16.12 10.02 -18.38
CA ARG A 114 -17.39 10.72 -18.07
C ARG A 114 -18.15 11.15 -19.32
N LYS A 115 -17.42 11.58 -20.34
CA LYS A 115 -18.02 11.92 -21.63
C LYS A 115 -18.62 10.66 -22.28
N LEU A 116 -17.89 9.55 -22.25
CA LEU A 116 -18.34 8.26 -22.75
C LEU A 116 -19.59 7.77 -22.00
N GLU A 117 -19.56 7.77 -20.66
CA GLU A 117 -20.68 7.45 -19.75
C GLU A 117 -21.96 8.23 -20.11
N SER A 118 -21.85 9.55 -20.23
CA SER A 118 -23.00 10.41 -20.58
C SER A 118 -23.59 10.09 -21.96
N GLN A 119 -22.75 9.61 -22.88
CA GLN A 119 -23.16 9.26 -24.24
C GLN A 119 -23.73 7.84 -24.30
N THR A 120 -23.17 6.88 -23.56
CA THR A 120 -23.60 5.48 -23.58
C THR A 120 -24.83 5.22 -22.71
N GLN A 121 -25.01 5.94 -21.60
CA GLN A 121 -26.20 5.81 -20.75
C GLN A 121 -27.50 6.24 -21.47
N GLN A 122 -27.38 7.08 -22.51
CA GLN A 122 -28.50 7.45 -23.38
C GLN A 122 -28.87 6.37 -24.40
N THR A 123 -27.97 5.42 -24.67
CA THR A 123 -28.12 4.39 -25.72
C THR A 123 -28.28 2.98 -25.15
N ASN A 124 -27.68 2.69 -24.00
CA ASN A 124 -27.74 1.40 -23.31
C ASN A 124 -27.42 1.58 -21.82
N GLU A 125 -28.41 1.37 -20.96
CA GLU A 125 -28.34 1.57 -19.50
C GLU A 125 -27.27 0.68 -18.84
N GLU A 126 -27.13 -0.58 -19.28
CA GLU A 126 -26.14 -1.52 -18.74
C GLU A 126 -24.70 -1.05 -19.03
N PHE A 127 -24.46 -0.43 -20.18
CA PHE A 127 -23.15 0.19 -20.48
C PHE A 127 -22.89 1.43 -19.63
N GLY A 128 -23.94 2.20 -19.34
CA GLY A 128 -23.88 3.32 -18.40
C GLY A 128 -23.41 2.85 -17.02
N ASP A 129 -24.01 1.78 -16.48
CA ASP A 129 -23.65 1.21 -15.18
C ASP A 129 -22.21 0.70 -15.12
N ILE A 130 -21.74 0.04 -16.19
CA ILE A 130 -20.34 -0.39 -16.31
C ILE A 130 -19.40 0.83 -16.27
N ALA A 131 -19.73 1.89 -17.01
CA ALA A 131 -18.93 3.11 -17.06
C ALA A 131 -18.89 3.84 -15.69
N VAL A 132 -20.03 3.94 -14.99
CA VAL A 132 -20.13 4.45 -13.61
C VAL A 132 -19.21 3.66 -12.69
N GLY A 133 -19.22 2.33 -12.80
CA GLY A 133 -18.37 1.43 -12.01
C GLY A 133 -16.88 1.72 -12.20
N ILE A 134 -16.43 1.84 -13.45
CA ILE A 134 -15.04 2.17 -13.80
C ILE A 134 -14.64 3.55 -13.26
N LEU A 135 -15.50 4.57 -13.43
CA LEU A 135 -15.24 5.93 -12.96
C LEU A 135 -15.15 6.04 -11.45
N LYS A 136 -16.01 5.31 -10.73
CA LYS A 136 -15.97 5.21 -9.27
C LYS A 136 -14.66 4.60 -8.80
N GLU A 137 -14.19 3.56 -9.49
CA GLU A 137 -12.92 2.89 -9.19
C GLU A 137 -11.71 3.83 -9.38
N HIS A 138 -11.61 4.49 -10.54
CA HIS A 138 -10.53 5.46 -10.77
C HIS A 138 -10.58 6.66 -9.82
N THR A 139 -11.78 7.14 -9.49
CA THR A 139 -11.94 8.21 -8.49
C THR A 139 -11.43 7.77 -7.12
N ARG A 140 -11.70 6.51 -6.72
CA ARG A 140 -11.17 5.94 -5.47
C ARG A 140 -9.66 5.87 -5.48
N GLN A 141 -9.05 5.43 -6.59
CA GLN A 141 -7.59 5.34 -6.72
C GLN A 141 -6.93 6.72 -6.66
N LEU A 142 -7.44 7.70 -7.40
CA LEU A 142 -6.94 9.08 -7.38
C LEU A 142 -7.03 9.71 -5.99
N ARG A 143 -8.16 9.48 -5.29
CA ARG A 143 -8.30 9.92 -3.90
C ARG A 143 -7.28 9.25 -2.99
N GLY A 144 -7.11 7.93 -3.09
CA GLY A 144 -6.09 7.21 -2.34
C GLY A 144 -4.70 7.80 -2.58
N LEU A 145 -4.33 8.03 -3.84
CA LEU A 145 -3.02 8.60 -4.18
C LEU A 145 -2.82 9.97 -3.54
N SER A 146 -3.86 10.82 -3.50
CA SER A 146 -3.81 12.11 -2.79
C SER A 146 -3.64 11.97 -1.27
N GLU A 147 -4.00 10.81 -0.71
CA GLU A 147 -3.84 10.44 0.69
C GLU A 147 -2.56 9.60 0.92
N GLY A 148 -1.68 9.48 -0.10
CA GLY A 148 -0.46 8.69 -0.03
C GLY A 148 -0.68 7.17 -0.10
N ARG A 149 -1.76 6.72 -0.73
CA ARG A 149 -2.14 5.30 -0.82
C ARG A 149 -2.56 4.89 -2.23
N LEU A 150 -1.86 3.95 -2.84
CA LEU A 150 -2.35 3.26 -4.03
C LEU A 150 -3.17 2.04 -3.60
N ASN A 151 -4.42 1.93 -4.04
CA ASN A 151 -5.24 0.76 -3.77
C ASN A 151 -5.90 0.30 -5.07
N VAL A 152 -5.44 -0.83 -5.61
CA VAL A 152 -5.84 -1.31 -6.94
C VAL A 152 -6.49 -2.71 -6.87
N PRO A 153 -7.30 -3.07 -7.88
CA PRO A 153 -7.80 -4.44 -8.03
C PRO A 153 -6.64 -5.45 -8.09
N ARG A 154 -6.92 -6.71 -7.74
CA ARG A 154 -5.90 -7.78 -7.68
C ARG A 154 -5.22 -7.99 -9.03
N GLU A 155 -6.00 -7.84 -10.09
CA GLU A 155 -5.59 -8.02 -11.48
C GLU A 155 -4.51 -7.01 -11.88
N TRP A 156 -4.41 -5.88 -11.17
CA TRP A 156 -3.43 -4.82 -11.43
C TRP A 156 -2.21 -4.91 -10.51
N LYS A 157 -2.17 -5.92 -9.63
CA LYS A 157 -1.08 -6.12 -8.67
C LYS A 157 0.27 -6.22 -9.37
N ILE A 158 0.40 -7.06 -10.39
CA ILE A 158 1.68 -7.30 -11.09
C ILE A 158 2.17 -6.04 -11.80
N ILE A 159 1.30 -5.35 -12.53
CA ILE A 159 1.63 -4.08 -13.20
C ILE A 159 2.06 -3.02 -12.18
N SER A 160 1.34 -2.92 -11.06
CA SER A 160 1.66 -1.95 -10.00
C SER A 160 2.99 -2.29 -9.32
N TYR A 161 3.23 -3.58 -9.07
CA TYR A 161 4.47 -4.07 -8.49
C TYR A 161 5.68 -3.79 -9.40
N GLN A 162 5.56 -4.04 -10.70
CA GLN A 162 6.60 -3.69 -11.68
C GLN A 162 6.91 -2.19 -11.66
N LYS A 163 5.89 -1.32 -11.65
CA LYS A 163 6.07 0.13 -11.59
C LYS A 163 6.81 0.55 -10.32
N LEU A 164 6.45 -0.03 -9.18
CA LEU A 164 7.12 0.22 -7.91
C LEU A 164 8.58 -0.27 -7.94
N MET A 165 8.84 -1.45 -8.52
CA MET A 165 10.20 -1.97 -8.71
C MET A 165 11.07 -1.09 -9.60
N ASN A 166 10.48 -0.51 -10.64
CA ASN A 166 11.16 0.43 -11.52
C ASN A 166 11.36 1.81 -10.88
N HIS A 167 10.56 2.18 -9.88
CA HIS A 167 10.70 3.47 -9.21
C HIS A 167 11.66 3.39 -8.01
N TYR A 168 11.52 2.37 -7.18
CA TYR A 168 12.30 2.16 -5.96
C TYR A 168 13.44 1.17 -6.18
N LYS A 169 14.31 1.44 -7.15
CA LYS A 169 15.29 0.48 -7.69
C LYS A 169 16.40 0.04 -6.72
N ASP A 170 16.51 0.62 -5.53
CA ASP A 170 17.65 0.35 -4.67
C ASP A 170 17.44 -0.94 -3.89
N ARG A 171 16.23 -1.14 -3.34
CA ARG A 171 15.99 -2.18 -2.35
C ARG A 171 14.53 -2.57 -2.12
N PHE A 172 14.27 -3.86 -1.95
CA PHE A 172 12.97 -4.42 -1.53
C PHE A 172 13.16 -5.45 -0.43
N ASP A 173 12.45 -5.27 0.68
CA ASP A 173 12.49 -6.20 1.81
C ASP A 173 11.08 -6.70 2.12
N ALA A 174 10.85 -7.99 1.90
CA ALA A 174 9.54 -8.60 2.01
C ALA A 174 9.41 -9.48 3.26
N VAL A 175 8.18 -9.56 3.79
CA VAL A 175 7.74 -10.56 4.77
C VAL A 175 6.52 -11.26 4.19
N SER A 176 6.51 -12.59 4.27
CA SER A 176 5.40 -13.45 3.83
C SER A 176 5.02 -14.43 4.93
N GLU A 177 3.74 -14.46 5.30
CA GLU A 177 3.15 -15.38 6.25
C GLU A 177 2.10 -16.28 5.54
N ASP A 178 2.12 -17.58 5.86
CA ASP A 178 1.15 -18.55 5.33
C ASP A 178 1.06 -18.53 3.78
N ASP A 179 2.22 -18.34 3.14
CA ASP A 179 2.33 -18.04 1.70
C ASP A 179 3.01 -19.19 0.92
N LEU A 180 3.38 -20.29 1.58
CA LEU A 180 4.08 -21.41 0.93
C LEU A 180 3.28 -21.98 -0.25
N ASN A 181 1.97 -22.13 -0.09
CA ASN A 181 1.11 -22.64 -1.16
C ASN A 181 1.07 -21.69 -2.36
N TYR A 182 1.11 -20.37 -2.11
CA TYR A 182 1.18 -19.37 -3.16
C TYR A 182 2.46 -19.54 -3.98
N TRP A 183 3.63 -19.51 -3.32
CA TRP A 183 4.93 -19.67 -3.99
C TRP A 183 5.15 -21.05 -4.62
N ALA A 184 4.47 -22.06 -4.11
CA ALA A 184 4.53 -23.43 -4.61
C ALA A 184 3.56 -23.68 -5.78
N SER A 185 2.57 -22.82 -6.01
CA SER A 185 1.51 -23.02 -7.00
C SER A 185 1.93 -22.52 -8.38
N PRO A 186 1.84 -23.37 -9.43
CA PRO A 186 2.00 -22.94 -10.82
C PRO A 186 0.88 -22.03 -11.32
N ALA A 187 -0.31 -22.09 -10.69
CA ALA A 187 -1.48 -21.30 -11.09
C ALA A 187 -1.51 -19.90 -10.43
N SER A 188 -0.42 -19.50 -9.77
CA SER A 188 -0.32 -18.20 -9.10
C SER A 188 0.50 -17.22 -9.93
N ASP A 189 0.32 -15.92 -9.67
CA ASP A 189 1.16 -14.84 -10.24
C ASP A 189 2.58 -14.79 -9.61
N ALA A 190 3.01 -15.86 -8.92
CA ALA A 190 4.32 -15.92 -8.27
C ALA A 190 5.48 -16.04 -9.28
N GLU A 191 5.25 -16.68 -10.43
CA GLU A 191 6.24 -16.78 -11.49
C GLU A 191 6.51 -15.42 -12.13
N GLU A 192 5.46 -14.71 -12.55
CA GLU A 192 5.56 -13.32 -13.02
C GLU A 192 6.27 -12.43 -11.98
N TYR A 193 5.91 -12.55 -10.70
CA TYR A 193 6.59 -11.81 -9.63
C TYR A 193 8.11 -12.11 -9.58
N LEU A 194 8.51 -13.37 -9.70
CA LEU A 194 9.92 -13.78 -9.68
C LEU A 194 10.67 -13.28 -10.91
N GLU A 195 10.06 -13.29 -12.09
CA GLU A 195 10.65 -12.73 -13.31
C GLU A 195 10.90 -11.23 -13.17
N ILE A 196 9.95 -10.49 -12.59
CA ILE A 196 10.09 -9.06 -12.31
C ILE A 196 11.24 -8.81 -11.31
N ALA A 197 11.30 -9.62 -10.25
CA ALA A 197 12.37 -9.55 -9.26
C ALA A 197 13.75 -9.84 -9.88
N GLU A 198 13.86 -10.91 -10.67
CA GLU A 198 15.07 -11.30 -11.37
C GLU A 198 15.53 -10.20 -12.35
N GLY A 199 14.59 -9.63 -13.12
CA GLY A 199 14.85 -8.51 -14.00
C GLY A 199 15.40 -7.29 -13.25
N SER A 200 14.76 -6.92 -12.13
CA SER A 200 15.22 -5.80 -11.29
C SER A 200 16.62 -6.06 -10.72
N TYR A 201 16.88 -7.25 -10.18
CA TYR A 201 18.20 -7.63 -9.69
C TYR A 201 19.28 -7.55 -10.78
N ARG A 202 19.01 -8.09 -11.98
CA ARG A 202 19.98 -8.11 -13.08
C ARG A 202 20.22 -6.74 -13.70
N GLN A 203 19.18 -5.92 -13.85
CA GLN A 203 19.25 -4.65 -14.57
C GLN A 203 19.65 -3.47 -13.67
N HIS A 204 19.30 -3.52 -12.38
CA HIS A 204 19.46 -2.39 -11.47
C HIS A 204 20.32 -2.72 -10.25
N HIS A 205 20.78 -3.96 -10.11
CA HIS A 205 21.47 -4.45 -8.91
C HIS A 205 20.66 -4.23 -7.63
N THR A 206 19.34 -4.25 -7.77
CA THR A 206 18.39 -4.08 -6.67
C THR A 206 18.64 -5.12 -5.58
N GLN A 207 18.75 -4.68 -4.33
CA GLN A 207 18.85 -5.57 -3.19
C GLN A 207 17.47 -6.14 -2.87
N LEU A 208 17.31 -7.46 -2.95
CA LEU A 208 16.03 -8.12 -2.71
C LEU A 208 16.16 -9.07 -1.53
N THR A 209 15.36 -8.86 -0.48
CA THR A 209 15.27 -9.80 0.64
C THR A 209 13.84 -10.26 0.91
N ARG A 210 13.68 -11.47 1.43
CA ARG A 210 12.37 -12.01 1.85
C ARG A 210 12.48 -12.88 3.09
N ILE A 211 11.67 -12.58 4.10
CA ILE A 211 11.46 -13.42 5.26
C ILE A 211 10.19 -14.25 5.05
N PHE A 212 10.32 -15.57 5.15
CA PHE A 212 9.20 -16.50 5.24
C PHE A 212 8.89 -16.78 6.70
N VAL A 213 7.71 -16.39 7.16
CA VAL A 213 7.20 -16.71 8.49
C VAL A 213 6.41 -18.02 8.38
N LEU A 214 6.98 -19.10 8.88
CA LEU A 214 6.41 -20.44 8.81
C LEU A 214 5.94 -20.89 10.19
N ASN A 215 4.74 -21.47 10.25
CA ASN A 215 4.29 -22.19 11.43
C ASN A 215 4.98 -23.58 11.50
N LEU A 216 5.00 -24.19 12.68
CA LEU A 216 5.64 -25.49 12.89
C LEU A 216 5.03 -26.61 12.04
N THR A 217 3.73 -26.54 11.79
CA THR A 217 3.02 -27.54 10.99
C THR A 217 3.53 -27.56 9.55
N ASP A 218 3.63 -26.40 8.91
CA ASP A 218 4.16 -26.27 7.55
C ASP A 218 5.63 -26.68 7.48
N LEU A 219 6.44 -26.30 8.48
CA LEU A 219 7.84 -26.69 8.57
C LEU A 219 8.01 -28.23 8.55
N LYS A 220 7.19 -28.94 9.32
CA LYS A 220 7.25 -30.41 9.46
C LYS A 220 6.63 -31.15 8.28
N LEU A 221 5.49 -30.68 7.78
CA LEU A 221 4.70 -31.40 6.78
C LEU A 221 5.10 -31.06 5.34
N LYS A 222 5.73 -29.91 5.09
CA LYS A 222 6.02 -29.42 3.73
C LYS A 222 7.50 -29.10 3.45
N PRO A 223 8.50 -29.86 3.96
CA PRO A 223 9.92 -29.53 3.77
C PRO A 223 10.30 -29.47 2.28
N SER A 224 9.78 -30.36 1.44
CA SER A 224 10.04 -30.35 0.00
C SER A 224 9.53 -29.08 -0.70
N SER A 225 8.35 -28.59 -0.29
CA SER A 225 7.80 -27.34 -0.83
C SER A 225 8.61 -26.13 -0.39
N ILE A 226 9.04 -26.11 0.88
CA ILE A 226 9.92 -25.08 1.42
C ILE A 226 11.23 -25.04 0.62
N ILE A 227 11.92 -26.18 0.48
CA ILE A 227 13.17 -26.27 -0.29
C ILE A 227 12.99 -25.75 -1.72
N ARG A 228 11.90 -26.14 -2.39
CA ARG A 228 11.60 -25.69 -3.76
C ARG A 228 11.42 -24.18 -3.82
N VAL A 229 10.63 -23.61 -2.91
CA VAL A 229 10.37 -22.15 -2.85
C VAL A 229 11.67 -21.39 -2.59
N LEU A 230 12.44 -21.77 -1.57
CA LEU A 230 13.69 -21.09 -1.21
C LEU A 230 14.71 -21.09 -2.37
N ARG A 231 14.85 -22.23 -3.07
CA ARG A 231 15.72 -22.31 -4.26
C ARG A 231 15.26 -21.40 -5.40
N ARG A 232 13.94 -21.31 -5.65
CA ARG A 232 13.40 -20.39 -6.67
C ARG A 232 13.69 -18.92 -6.32
N GLN A 233 13.54 -18.54 -5.04
CA GLN A 233 13.87 -17.18 -4.60
C GLN A 233 15.35 -16.86 -4.82
N GLU A 234 16.23 -17.79 -4.45
CA GLU A 234 17.67 -17.63 -4.62
C GLU A 234 18.08 -17.49 -6.09
N GLN A 235 17.49 -18.29 -6.97
CA GLN A 235 17.67 -18.22 -8.43
C GLN A 235 17.23 -16.86 -9.00
N ALA A 236 16.14 -16.29 -8.47
CA ALA A 236 15.62 -14.97 -8.85
C ALA A 236 16.41 -13.79 -8.27
N GLY A 237 17.55 -14.02 -7.60
CA GLY A 237 18.36 -12.94 -7.02
C GLY A 237 17.95 -12.54 -5.60
N ILE A 238 16.98 -13.23 -4.97
CA ILE A 238 16.42 -12.83 -3.67
C ILE A 238 17.19 -13.51 -2.53
N GLY A 239 17.66 -12.72 -1.57
CA GLY A 239 18.15 -13.22 -0.28
C GLY A 239 16.96 -13.64 0.59
N TRP A 240 16.98 -14.83 1.15
CA TRP A 240 15.84 -15.35 1.89
C TRP A 240 16.20 -15.72 3.33
N ALA A 241 15.20 -15.62 4.19
CA ALA A 241 15.25 -16.01 5.60
C ALA A 241 13.98 -16.78 5.97
N VAL A 242 14.08 -17.65 6.97
CA VAL A 242 12.96 -18.42 7.52
C VAL A 242 12.86 -18.13 9.00
N ALA A 243 11.75 -17.52 9.40
CA ALA A 243 11.37 -17.31 10.79
C ALA A 243 10.29 -18.32 11.20
N ILE A 244 10.34 -18.78 12.45
CA ILE A 244 9.31 -19.65 13.02
C ILE A 244 8.27 -18.80 13.75
N ARG A 245 7.01 -18.88 13.32
CA ARG A 245 5.89 -18.07 13.83
C ARG A 245 5.76 -18.15 15.35
N GLU A 246 5.94 -19.33 15.91
CA GLU A 246 5.84 -19.63 17.33
C GLU A 246 6.92 -18.92 18.16
N VAL A 247 8.05 -18.54 17.56
CA VAL A 247 9.21 -17.88 18.22
C VAL A 247 9.15 -16.36 18.12
N LEU A 248 8.25 -15.81 17.30
CA LEU A 248 8.10 -14.36 17.16
C LEU A 248 7.77 -13.69 18.51
N PRO A 249 8.10 -12.40 18.70
CA PRO A 249 7.64 -11.63 19.86
C PRO A 249 6.12 -11.61 19.97
N TYR A 250 5.60 -11.45 21.19
CA TYR A 250 4.15 -11.34 21.42
C TYR A 250 3.57 -10.15 20.64
N GLU A 251 4.28 -9.03 20.67
CA GLU A 251 3.91 -7.77 20.03
C GLU A 251 3.81 -7.89 18.51
N VAL A 252 4.62 -8.76 17.90
CA VAL A 252 4.58 -9.03 16.46
C VAL A 252 3.40 -9.93 16.11
N LYS A 253 3.14 -10.98 16.90
CA LYS A 253 2.02 -11.93 16.64
C LYS A 253 0.65 -11.29 16.82
N HIS A 254 0.53 -10.34 17.77
CA HIS A 254 -0.74 -9.74 18.16
C HIS A 254 -0.93 -8.31 17.65
N ARG A 255 -0.02 -7.79 16.84
CA ARG A 255 -0.16 -6.49 16.18
C ARG A 255 -1.28 -6.52 15.14
N GLU A 256 -1.95 -5.39 14.93
CA GLU A 256 -3.00 -5.21 13.91
C GLU A 256 -2.46 -5.04 12.47
N ILE A 257 -1.20 -5.41 12.21
CA ILE A 257 -0.62 -5.33 10.87
C ILE A 257 -0.43 -6.73 10.28
N PRO A 258 -0.74 -6.92 8.99
CA PRO A 258 -0.54 -8.21 8.33
C PRO A 258 0.95 -8.49 8.12
N LEU A 259 1.37 -9.74 8.30
CA LEU A 259 2.73 -10.23 8.02
C LEU A 259 2.92 -10.63 6.54
N ASP A 260 2.31 -9.86 5.63
CA ASP A 260 2.37 -10.03 4.17
C ASP A 260 2.61 -8.66 3.52
N PHE A 261 3.85 -8.17 3.63
CA PHE A 261 4.21 -6.82 3.19
C PHE A 261 5.59 -6.74 2.54
N VAL A 262 5.84 -5.66 1.80
CA VAL A 262 7.13 -5.33 1.17
C VAL A 262 7.49 -3.90 1.48
N LEU A 263 8.65 -3.67 2.08
CA LEU A 263 9.28 -2.35 2.24
C LEU A 263 10.02 -1.98 0.96
N HIS A 264 9.82 -0.76 0.47
CA HIS A 264 10.47 -0.25 -0.73
C HIS A 264 11.49 0.81 -0.34
N ASN A 265 12.75 0.62 -0.78
CA ASN A 265 13.89 1.47 -0.46
C ASN A 265 14.00 1.79 1.04
N GLY A 266 13.83 0.76 1.89
CA GLY A 266 13.92 0.83 3.35
C GLY A 266 12.73 1.50 4.04
N ASN A 267 12.16 2.57 3.48
CA ASN A 267 11.09 3.33 4.12
C ASN A 267 10.25 4.23 3.21
N LYS A 268 10.41 4.15 1.89
CA LYS A 268 9.74 5.08 0.96
C LYS A 268 8.31 4.66 0.63
N ALA A 269 8.03 3.36 0.66
CA ALA A 269 6.70 2.83 0.54
C ALA A 269 6.59 1.45 1.20
N VAL A 270 5.36 1.01 1.48
CA VAL A 270 5.04 -0.34 1.93
C VAL A 270 3.89 -0.88 1.10
N SER A 271 4.08 -2.02 0.45
CA SER A 271 3.00 -2.73 -0.24
C SER A 271 2.46 -3.87 0.60
N LEU A 272 1.14 -4.07 0.57
CA LEU A 272 0.41 -5.11 1.27
C LEU A 272 -0.24 -6.04 0.25
N SER A 273 0.06 -7.34 0.35
CA SER A 273 -0.44 -8.33 -0.60
C SER A 273 -1.83 -8.87 -0.25
N ARG A 274 -2.28 -8.69 1.00
CA ARG A 274 -3.57 -9.21 1.48
C ARG A 274 -4.30 -8.21 2.37
N LYS A 275 -5.24 -7.45 1.81
CA LYS A 275 -6.34 -6.83 2.57
C LYS A 275 -7.60 -7.72 2.45
N ARG A 276 -8.54 -7.61 3.38
CA ARG A 276 -9.81 -8.39 3.42
C ARG A 276 -10.55 -8.46 2.07
N ASP A 277 -10.36 -7.47 1.20
CA ASP A 277 -10.99 -7.39 -0.12
C ASP A 277 -10.14 -7.95 -1.28
N ARG A 278 -9.04 -8.66 -0.99
CA ARG A 278 -8.07 -9.20 -1.99
C ARG A 278 -7.41 -8.15 -2.89
N ARG A 279 -7.47 -6.88 -2.51
CA ARG A 279 -6.87 -5.76 -3.24
C ARG A 279 -5.40 -5.58 -2.88
N TYR A 280 -4.63 -5.06 -3.84
CA TYR A 280 -3.25 -4.67 -3.62
C TYR A 280 -3.21 -3.23 -3.13
N GLU A 281 -2.63 -3.02 -1.95
CA GLU A 281 -2.45 -1.69 -1.37
C GLU A 281 -0.97 -1.34 -1.29
N THR A 282 -0.61 -0.10 -1.57
CA THR A 282 0.71 0.46 -1.31
C THR A 282 0.54 1.78 -0.58
N ILE A 283 1.25 1.95 0.53
CA ILE A 283 1.26 3.14 1.37
C ILE A 283 2.60 3.83 1.13
N PHE A 284 2.57 5.06 0.63
CA PHE A 284 3.77 5.86 0.38
C PHE A 284 4.15 6.64 1.64
N ALA A 285 5.44 6.92 1.79
CA ALA A 285 5.92 7.82 2.82
C ALA A 285 5.34 9.23 2.58
N THR A 286 4.55 9.71 3.55
CA THR A 286 4.08 11.09 3.64
C THR A 286 4.61 11.70 4.94
N ASP A 287 4.42 13.00 5.16
CA ASP A 287 4.92 13.69 6.35
C ASP A 287 4.42 13.09 7.68
N ASN A 288 3.33 12.32 7.65
CA ASN A 288 2.75 11.61 8.79
C ASN A 288 3.07 10.10 8.76
N ALA A 289 4.36 9.77 8.68
CA ALA A 289 4.92 8.43 8.42
C ALA A 289 4.74 7.37 9.53
N GLU A 290 3.84 7.56 10.49
CA GLU A 290 3.62 6.61 11.60
C GLU A 290 3.30 5.20 11.13
N GLY A 291 2.51 5.07 10.05
CA GLY A 291 2.14 3.79 9.48
C GLY A 291 3.34 3.00 8.93
N LEU A 292 4.29 3.66 8.26
CA LEU A 292 5.45 2.98 7.67
C LEU A 292 6.45 2.53 8.74
N ARG A 293 6.66 3.36 9.78
CA ARG A 293 7.55 3.03 10.91
C ARG A 293 7.15 1.73 11.58
N LEU A 294 5.84 1.45 11.67
CA LEU A 294 5.34 0.22 12.26
C LEU A 294 5.76 -1.04 11.46
N TYR A 295 5.70 -0.98 10.13
CA TYR A 295 6.16 -2.10 9.28
C TYR A 295 7.68 -2.29 9.35
N GLN A 296 8.44 -1.19 9.42
CA GLN A 296 9.89 -1.26 9.61
C GLN A 296 10.25 -1.88 10.95
N GLN A 297 9.61 -1.44 12.03
CA GLN A 297 9.83 -1.99 13.36
C GLN A 297 9.47 -3.48 13.39
N THR A 298 8.35 -3.86 12.77
CA THR A 298 7.99 -5.28 12.64
C THR A 298 9.02 -6.09 11.86
N TYR A 299 9.53 -5.57 10.74
CA TYR A 299 10.61 -6.22 10.01
C TYR A 299 11.84 -6.41 10.91
N LYS A 300 12.26 -5.36 11.63
CA LYS A 300 13.34 -5.41 12.63
C LYS A 300 13.11 -6.48 13.69
N ASP A 301 11.90 -6.54 14.25
CA ASP A 301 11.52 -7.45 15.34
C ASP A 301 11.50 -8.93 14.91
N ILE A 302 11.31 -9.20 13.61
CA ILE A 302 11.28 -10.54 13.01
C ILE A 302 12.69 -11.08 12.73
N ILE A 303 13.66 -10.22 12.37
CA ILE A 303 15.03 -10.66 12.00
C ILE A 303 15.65 -11.60 13.05
N PRO A 304 15.64 -11.31 14.36
CA PRO A 304 16.25 -12.19 15.36
C PRO A 304 15.46 -13.50 15.57
N ALA A 305 14.29 -13.68 14.95
CA ALA A 305 13.53 -14.92 14.95
C ALA A 305 13.78 -15.76 13.68
N CYS A 306 14.61 -15.28 12.76
CA CYS A 306 15.04 -16.02 11.59
C CYS A 306 16.08 -17.05 12.00
N TRP A 307 15.77 -18.34 11.85
CA TRP A 307 16.67 -19.43 12.25
C TRP A 307 17.51 -19.94 11.08
N LEU A 308 17.00 -19.84 9.86
CA LEU A 308 17.68 -20.28 8.65
C LEU A 308 17.69 -19.16 7.62
N VAL A 309 18.85 -18.83 7.10
CA VAL A 309 19.04 -17.78 6.08
C VAL A 309 20.00 -18.25 5.00
N ASN A 310 20.00 -17.60 3.83
CA ASN A 310 21.11 -17.73 2.89
C ASN A 310 22.10 -16.57 3.01
N GLN A 311 23.30 -16.76 2.45
CA GLN A 311 24.37 -15.76 2.52
C GLN A 311 23.93 -14.40 1.98
N ARG A 312 23.20 -14.39 0.86
CA ARG A 312 22.70 -13.14 0.26
C ARG A 312 21.78 -12.36 1.22
N TYR A 313 20.99 -13.04 2.06
CA TYR A 313 20.19 -12.34 3.07
C TYR A 313 21.08 -11.67 4.11
N ILE A 314 22.11 -12.37 4.61
CA ILE A 314 23.09 -11.84 5.58
C ILE A 314 23.76 -10.58 5.04
N ASP A 315 24.21 -10.62 3.79
CA ASP A 315 24.92 -9.51 3.16
C ASP A 315 24.04 -8.25 3.02
N ASN A 316 22.71 -8.41 3.09
CA ASN A 316 21.77 -7.35 2.76
C ASN A 316 20.89 -6.89 3.93
N TYR A 317 20.45 -7.72 4.88
CA TYR A 317 19.30 -7.42 5.76
C TYR A 317 19.36 -6.09 6.52
N MET A 318 20.54 -5.60 6.87
CA MET A 318 20.73 -4.32 7.58
C MET A 318 20.36 -3.07 6.75
N GLY A 319 20.33 -3.17 5.42
CA GLY A 319 20.08 -2.03 4.54
C GLY A 319 18.63 -1.50 4.59
N ALA A 320 17.69 -2.26 5.18
CA ALA A 320 16.29 -1.88 5.32
C ALA A 320 16.04 -0.85 6.45
N LEU A 321 17.01 -0.68 7.35
CA LEU A 321 16.84 0.00 8.63
C LEU A 321 17.43 1.42 8.60
N PRO A 322 16.72 2.44 9.15
CA PRO A 322 17.14 3.82 9.07
C PRO A 322 18.33 4.18 9.99
N ASP A 323 18.48 3.53 11.15
CA ASP A 323 19.57 3.79 12.11
C ASP A 323 20.44 2.53 12.27
N ARG A 324 21.27 2.28 11.25
CA ARG A 324 22.00 1.01 11.09
C ARG A 324 22.78 0.58 12.32
N ALA A 325 23.54 1.48 12.95
CA ALA A 325 24.44 1.11 14.05
C ALA A 325 23.68 0.70 15.32
N ARG A 326 22.64 1.45 15.67
CA ARG A 326 21.78 1.11 16.81
C ARG A 326 20.98 -0.15 16.54
N ASP A 327 20.38 -0.22 15.35
CA ASP A 327 19.53 -1.33 14.95
C ASP A 327 20.31 -2.64 14.87
N GLU A 328 21.57 -2.61 14.42
CA GLU A 328 22.45 -3.78 14.37
C GLU A 328 22.71 -4.36 15.77
N ASN A 329 23.04 -3.49 16.71
CA ASN A 329 23.31 -3.90 18.10
C ASN A 329 22.04 -4.46 18.76
N ASP A 330 20.89 -3.81 18.57
CA ASP A 330 19.60 -4.28 19.09
C ASP A 330 19.26 -5.68 18.51
N ILE A 331 19.44 -5.87 17.20
CA ILE A 331 19.20 -7.16 16.53
C ILE A 331 20.14 -8.23 17.08
N LYS A 332 21.44 -7.93 17.18
CA LYS A 332 22.45 -8.87 17.71
C LYS A 332 22.14 -9.27 19.14
N GLN A 333 21.79 -8.31 20.00
CA GLN A 333 21.44 -8.60 21.39
C GLN A 333 20.21 -9.51 21.47
N LEU A 334 19.13 -9.17 20.77
CA LEU A 334 17.91 -9.97 20.75
C LEU A 334 18.15 -11.38 20.19
N ALA A 335 19.00 -11.49 19.16
CA ALA A 335 19.36 -12.78 18.59
C ALA A 335 20.20 -13.61 19.56
N GLN A 336 21.18 -13.01 20.24
CA GLN A 336 21.98 -13.69 21.27
C GLN A 336 21.11 -14.18 22.43
N GLU A 337 20.18 -13.37 22.93
CA GLU A 337 19.24 -13.78 23.98
C GLU A 337 18.36 -14.96 23.56
N ARG A 338 17.95 -15.00 22.28
CA ARG A 338 17.19 -16.13 21.71
C ARG A 338 18.06 -17.36 21.53
N ASN A 339 19.24 -17.20 20.94
CA ASN A 339 20.16 -18.28 20.65
C ASN A 339 20.70 -18.93 21.93
N LYS A 340 20.87 -18.17 23.03
CA LYS A 340 21.14 -18.73 24.38
C LYS A 340 20.06 -19.70 24.85
N LYS A 341 18.78 -19.49 24.51
CA LYS A 341 17.69 -20.44 24.84
C LYS A 341 17.78 -21.73 24.03
N LEU A 342 18.59 -21.73 22.98
CA LEU A 342 18.83 -22.84 22.06
C LEU A 342 20.21 -23.48 22.29
N ASP A 343 20.98 -23.00 23.27
CA ASP A 343 22.28 -23.56 23.64
C ASP A 343 22.13 -25.05 23.96
N GLY A 344 22.89 -25.87 23.23
CA GLY A 344 22.86 -27.34 23.32
C GLY A 344 22.10 -28.06 22.20
N LEU A 345 21.34 -27.34 21.35
CA LEU A 345 20.66 -27.95 20.19
C LEU A 345 21.47 -27.84 18.89
N THR A 346 22.37 -26.86 18.79
CA THR A 346 23.24 -26.64 17.62
C THR A 346 24.46 -25.80 17.96
N GLU A 347 25.55 -26.01 17.21
CA GLU A 347 26.60 -25.00 17.04
C GLU A 347 26.04 -23.84 16.20
N ILE A 348 26.14 -22.62 16.71
CA ILE A 348 25.85 -21.40 15.95
C ILE A 348 26.98 -21.24 14.93
N GLU A 349 26.66 -21.32 13.65
CA GLU A 349 27.65 -21.37 12.58
C GLU A 349 28.04 -19.97 12.05
N THR A 350 27.59 -18.88 12.70
CA THR A 350 27.74 -17.51 12.18
C THR A 350 28.66 -16.63 13.02
N PRO A 351 29.58 -15.86 12.40
CA PRO A 351 30.47 -14.94 13.12
C PRO A 351 29.74 -13.82 13.87
N ASP A 352 28.57 -13.40 13.39
CA ASP A 352 27.75 -12.34 13.96
C ASP A 352 26.74 -12.83 15.01
N GLY A 353 26.55 -14.14 15.12
CA GLY A 353 25.72 -14.78 16.15
C GLY A 353 24.23 -14.49 16.04
N VAL A 354 23.78 -13.93 14.92
CA VAL A 354 22.38 -13.53 14.70
C VAL A 354 21.53 -14.72 14.26
N PHE A 355 22.04 -15.51 13.32
CA PHE A 355 21.31 -16.61 12.70
C PHE A 355 21.93 -17.96 13.07
N MET A 356 21.09 -18.99 13.23
CA MET A 356 21.54 -20.32 13.63
C MET A 356 22.13 -21.11 12.47
N LEU A 357 21.43 -21.11 11.34
CA LEU A 357 21.77 -21.89 10.16
C LEU A 357 21.95 -20.96 8.96
N VAL A 358 23.06 -21.13 8.25
CA VAL A 358 23.34 -20.39 7.03
C VAL A 358 23.53 -21.36 5.88
N VAL A 359 22.85 -21.06 4.78
CA VAL A 359 23.08 -21.64 3.47
C VAL A 359 24.09 -20.75 2.75
N THR A 360 25.32 -21.24 2.63
CA THR A 360 26.36 -20.53 1.87
C THR A 360 26.35 -20.92 0.39
N LYS A 361 25.85 -22.13 0.09
CA LYS A 361 25.70 -22.64 -1.27
C LYS A 361 24.31 -23.24 -1.51
N PRO A 362 23.71 -23.07 -2.70
CA PRO A 362 22.34 -23.51 -2.98
C PRO A 362 22.07 -25.01 -2.71
N GLU A 363 23.07 -25.87 -2.92
CA GLU A 363 23.01 -27.31 -2.66
C GLU A 363 22.77 -27.64 -1.18
N GLU A 364 23.21 -26.77 -0.25
CA GLU A 364 23.07 -26.96 1.20
C GLU A 364 21.63 -26.75 1.67
N THR A 365 20.80 -26.03 0.90
CA THR A 365 19.42 -25.67 1.27
C THR A 365 18.63 -26.86 1.78
N ALA A 366 18.69 -28.00 1.09
CA ALA A 366 17.93 -29.19 1.48
C ALA A 366 18.39 -29.78 2.82
N ALA A 367 19.70 -29.83 3.05
CA ALA A 367 20.28 -30.33 4.29
C ALA A 367 19.97 -29.38 5.47
N LYS A 368 20.07 -28.07 5.26
CA LYS A 368 19.82 -27.05 6.29
C LYS A 368 18.33 -26.95 6.64
N VAL A 369 17.41 -27.10 5.67
CA VAL A 369 15.96 -27.20 5.97
C VAL A 369 15.67 -28.45 6.82
N LYS A 370 16.26 -29.61 6.49
CA LYS A 370 16.09 -30.82 7.32
C LYS A 370 16.66 -30.63 8.74
N LYS A 371 17.82 -29.97 8.87
CA LYS A 371 18.41 -29.61 10.16
C LYS A 371 17.48 -28.67 10.94
N LEU A 372 16.90 -27.66 10.29
CA LEU A 372 15.92 -26.75 10.89
C LEU A 372 14.69 -27.50 11.43
N VAL A 373 14.13 -28.43 10.66
CA VAL A 373 12.98 -29.26 11.10
C VAL A 373 13.34 -30.04 12.36
N LYS A 374 14.53 -30.67 12.38
CA LYS A 374 15.00 -31.42 13.55
C LYS A 374 15.15 -30.53 14.78
N ILE A 375 15.77 -29.35 14.65
CA ILE A 375 15.93 -28.39 15.74
C ILE A 375 14.56 -27.96 16.28
N ALA A 376 13.62 -27.64 15.38
CA ALA A 376 12.28 -27.26 15.78
C ALA A 376 11.54 -28.40 16.48
N ASP A 377 11.70 -29.64 16.02
CA ASP A 377 11.14 -30.82 16.70
C ASP A 377 11.72 -31.03 18.10
N ASP A 378 13.03 -30.85 18.28
CA ASP A 378 13.70 -31.03 19.56
C ASP A 378 13.36 -29.88 20.54
N TYR A 379 13.32 -28.63 20.05
CA TYR A 379 13.00 -27.46 20.85
C TYR A 379 11.52 -27.42 21.29
N PHE A 380 10.60 -27.70 20.37
CA PHE A 380 9.16 -27.71 20.64
C PHE A 380 8.63 -29.07 21.09
N ARG A 381 9.51 -30.06 21.32
CA ARG A 381 9.10 -31.32 21.92
C ARG A 381 8.55 -31.00 23.30
N PRO A 382 7.27 -31.31 23.59
CA PRO A 382 6.84 -31.33 24.97
C PRO A 382 7.68 -32.40 25.66
N THR A 383 8.15 -32.11 26.87
CA THR A 383 8.76 -33.09 27.77
C THR A 383 7.73 -34.19 28.09
N ARG A 384 7.47 -35.10 27.15
CA ARG A 384 6.73 -36.34 27.38
C ARG A 384 7.63 -37.27 28.20
N ARG A 385 7.75 -37.00 29.50
CA ARG A 385 8.30 -37.80 30.63
C ARG A 385 8.76 -36.78 31.69
N LYS A 386 8.22 -36.67 32.91
CA LYS A 386 7.54 -37.62 33.80
C LYS A 386 6.52 -36.84 34.66
N VAL A 387 5.22 -37.05 34.47
CA VAL A 387 4.30 -37.07 35.62
C VAL A 387 4.22 -38.53 36.02
N THR A 388 5.25 -39.03 36.70
CA THR A 388 5.07 -40.21 37.54
C THR A 388 4.22 -39.69 38.69
N TYR A 389 2.92 -39.97 38.67
CA TYR A 389 2.17 -39.94 39.93
C TYR A 389 2.94 -40.85 40.89
N PRO A 390 3.39 -40.36 42.05
CA PRO A 390 3.85 -41.28 43.07
C PRO A 390 2.65 -42.18 43.38
N ALA A 391 2.80 -43.46 43.08
CA ALA A 391 1.96 -44.49 43.65
C ALA A 391 2.18 -44.43 45.17
N VAL A 392 1.42 -43.57 45.85
CA VAL A 392 1.20 -43.69 47.29
C VAL A 392 0.25 -44.87 47.48
N LEU A 393 0.83 -46.06 47.38
CA LEU A 393 0.36 -47.21 48.12
C LEU A 393 0.85 -47.04 49.56
N ARG A 394 -0.09 -46.89 50.50
CA ARG A 394 -0.15 -47.51 51.84
C ARG A 394 -1.38 -46.95 52.54
N LYS A 395 -2.49 -47.70 52.64
CA LYS A 395 -2.81 -48.77 53.61
C LYS A 395 -2.95 -48.28 55.05
N VAL A 396 -4.01 -48.83 55.68
CA VAL A 396 -4.36 -48.86 57.12
C VAL A 396 -5.00 -47.55 57.61
N SER A 397 -6.21 -47.50 58.14
CA SER A 397 -7.01 -48.46 58.94
C SER A 397 -8.49 -48.46 58.56
#